data_AF-A0A7S2UG35-F1
#
_entry.id   AF-A0A7S2UG35-F1
#
_cell.length_a   1.000
_cell.length_b   1.000
_cell.length_c   1.000
_cell.angle_alpha   90.00
_cell.angle_beta   90.00
_cell.angle_gamma   90.00
#
_symmetry.space_group_name_H-M   'P 1'
#
loop_
_entity.id
_entity.type
_entity.pdbx_description
1 polymer ?
#
loop_
_entity_poly.entity_id
_entity_poly.type
_entity_poly.pdbx_seq_one_letter_code
_entity_poly.pdbx_strand_id
1 'polypeptide(L)'
;FNHDISPWEMSNVSNMSGMFQHAASFNQDISSWETSNVSNMSGMFQHAASFHQDISCWQTSNVTNMNGMFSGAKSFNQDISVWETSNVTNMRAMLQDAVSFNQDISSWDTSSVSDMSFMFHSAASFNHDISPWEMSNVSNMS
;
A
#
# COMPACT_ATOMS: atom_id res chain seq x y z
N PHE A 1 19.35 3.71 -8.65
CA PHE A 1 19.17 3.12 -10.00
C PHE A 1 18.20 4.03 -10.73
N ASN A 2 18.58 4.57 -11.90
CA ASN A 2 17.87 5.71 -12.54
C ASN A 2 17.49 5.43 -14.01
N HIS A 3 17.37 4.17 -14.42
CA HIS A 3 16.82 3.83 -15.73
C HIS A 3 15.30 3.70 -15.66
N ASP A 4 14.65 3.99 -16.79
CA ASP A 4 13.22 3.78 -16.99
C ASP A 4 12.88 2.28 -16.88
N ILE A 5 11.87 2.00 -16.07
CA ILE A 5 11.39 0.65 -15.76
C ILE A 5 9.91 0.46 -16.11
N SER A 6 9.26 1.48 -16.65
CA SER A 6 7.90 1.36 -17.18
C SER A 6 7.71 0.23 -18.21
N PRO A 7 8.73 -0.19 -19.00
CA PRO A 7 8.58 -1.29 -19.97
C PRO A 7 8.78 -2.70 -19.39
N TRP A 8 8.95 -2.85 -18.07
CA TRP A 8 9.17 -4.16 -17.47
C TRP A 8 7.92 -5.05 -17.58
N GLU A 9 8.13 -6.30 -17.98
CA GLU A 9 7.07 -7.31 -18.06
C GLU A 9 6.74 -7.85 -16.66
N MET A 10 5.62 -7.37 -16.09
CA MET A 10 5.18 -7.74 -14.73
C MET A 10 4.13 -8.86 -14.70
N SER A 11 3.68 -9.33 -15.87
CA SER A 11 2.56 -10.27 -16.01
C SER A 11 2.72 -11.60 -15.27
N ASN A 12 3.94 -12.04 -14.95
CA ASN A 12 4.19 -13.27 -14.19
C ASN A 12 4.69 -13.03 -12.75
N VAL A 13 4.76 -11.77 -12.32
CA VAL A 13 5.25 -11.41 -11.00
C VAL A 13 4.13 -11.61 -9.98
N SER A 14 4.33 -12.52 -9.04
CA SER A 14 3.40 -12.75 -7.93
C SER A 14 3.84 -12.09 -6.62
N ASN A 15 5.11 -11.69 -6.52
CA ASN A 15 5.68 -11.10 -5.31
C ASN A 15 6.45 -9.83 -5.64
N MET A 16 5.96 -8.69 -5.17
CA MET A 16 6.60 -7.37 -5.26
C MET A 16 7.15 -6.89 -3.92
N SER A 17 7.28 -7.78 -2.93
CA SER A 17 7.73 -7.43 -1.58
C SER A 17 9.09 -6.74 -1.61
N GLY A 18 9.18 -5.59 -0.95
CA GLY A 18 10.43 -4.85 -0.77
C GLY A 18 11.09 -4.29 -2.04
N MET A 19 10.42 -4.31 -3.18
CA MET A 19 11.03 -3.98 -4.48
C MET A 19 11.72 -2.61 -4.53
N PHE A 20 11.15 -1.61 -3.86
CA PHE A 20 11.69 -0.25 -3.74
C PHE A 20 11.91 0.17 -2.28
N GLN A 21 12.09 -0.81 -1.39
CA GLN A 21 12.37 -0.54 0.01
C GLN A 21 13.64 0.30 0.16
N HIS A 22 13.57 1.36 0.98
CA HIS A 22 14.62 2.35 1.21
C HIS A 22 15.09 3.12 -0.04
N ALA A 23 14.38 3.02 -1.17
CA ALA A 23 14.66 3.83 -2.35
C ALA A 23 14.09 5.25 -2.15
N ALA A 24 14.73 6.03 -1.26
CA ALA A 24 14.20 7.31 -0.77
C ALA A 24 13.83 8.33 -1.87
N SER A 25 14.50 8.27 -3.02
CA SER A 25 14.25 9.14 -4.19
C SER A 25 13.40 8.48 -5.29
N PHE A 26 12.90 7.26 -5.09
CA PHE A 26 12.11 6.56 -6.10
C PHE A 26 10.75 7.23 -6.29
N ASN A 27 10.45 7.59 -7.53
CA ASN A 27 9.18 8.17 -7.96
C ASN A 27 9.02 8.02 -9.48
N GLN A 28 9.50 6.91 -10.05
CA GLN A 28 9.41 6.66 -11.49
C GLN A 28 8.03 6.09 -11.84
N ASP A 29 7.53 6.42 -13.03
CA ASP A 29 6.25 5.92 -13.52
C ASP A 29 6.25 4.38 -13.63
N ILE A 30 5.28 3.77 -12.96
CA ILE A 30 5.01 2.33 -12.90
C ILE A 30 3.51 2.05 -13.05
N SER A 31 2.75 3.04 -13.54
CA SER A 31 1.30 2.93 -13.73
C SER A 31 0.94 1.92 -14.83
N SER A 32 1.87 1.62 -15.73
CA SER A 32 1.73 0.61 -16.79
C SER A 32 1.93 -0.84 -16.33
N TRP A 33 2.35 -1.06 -15.08
CA TRP A 33 2.66 -2.40 -14.61
C TRP A 33 1.40 -3.24 -14.39
N GLU A 34 1.40 -4.44 -14.97
CA GLU A 34 0.32 -5.40 -14.75
C GLU A 34 0.49 -6.10 -13.39
N THR A 35 -0.42 -5.83 -12.45
CA THR A 35 -0.34 -6.35 -11.07
C THR A 35 -1.36 -7.45 -10.77
N SER A 36 -2.14 -7.89 -11.76
CA SER A 36 -3.23 -8.86 -11.58
C SER A 36 -2.80 -10.19 -10.95
N ASN A 37 -1.55 -10.61 -11.12
CA ASN A 37 -1.02 -11.85 -10.52
C ASN A 37 -0.31 -11.67 -9.17
N VAL A 38 -0.21 -10.43 -8.68
CA VAL A 38 0.52 -10.11 -7.45
C VAL A 38 -0.30 -10.48 -6.22
N SER A 39 0.29 -11.28 -5.34
CA SER A 39 -0.30 -11.67 -4.06
C SER A 39 0.39 -11.03 -2.85
N ASN A 40 1.61 -10.54 -3.01
CA ASN A 40 2.39 -9.92 -1.94
C ASN A 40 3.01 -8.58 -2.38
N MET A 41 2.62 -7.50 -1.69
CA MET A 41 3.15 -6.14 -1.87
C MET A 41 3.84 -5.61 -0.60
N SER A 42 4.18 -6.49 0.36
CA SER A 42 4.72 -6.08 1.66
C SER A 42 5.99 -5.24 1.51
N GLY A 43 6.00 -4.06 2.12
CA GLY A 43 7.17 -3.18 2.16
C GLY A 43 7.63 -2.65 0.80
N MET A 44 6.82 -2.77 -0.26
CA MET A 44 7.24 -2.42 -1.63
C MET A 44 7.82 -1.00 -1.72
N PHE A 45 7.21 -0.02 -1.04
CA PHE A 45 7.66 1.38 -0.99
C PHE A 45 8.06 1.82 0.41
N GLN A 46 8.38 0.88 1.31
CA GLN A 46 8.77 1.23 2.67
C GLN A 46 10.03 2.11 2.63
N HIS A 47 9.96 3.28 3.28
CA HIS A 47 10.98 4.33 3.30
C HIS A 47 11.35 4.90 1.91
N ALA A 48 10.52 4.72 0.89
CA ALA A 48 10.60 5.45 -0.37
C ALA A 48 10.01 6.86 -0.19
N ALA A 49 10.72 7.72 0.54
CA ALA A 49 10.20 8.99 1.03
C ALA A 49 9.61 9.94 -0.05
N SER A 50 10.12 9.86 -1.28
CA SER A 50 9.68 10.69 -2.41
C SER A 50 8.58 10.05 -3.27
N PHE A 51 8.16 8.82 -2.97
CA PHE A 51 7.18 8.10 -3.78
C PHE A 51 5.80 8.77 -3.71
N HIS A 52 5.27 9.14 -4.87
CA HIS A 52 3.99 9.83 -5.05
C HIS A 52 3.40 9.53 -6.44
N GLN A 53 3.73 8.39 -7.05
CA GLN A 53 3.19 8.02 -8.36
C GLN A 53 1.76 7.50 -8.25
N ASP A 54 0.93 7.88 -9.21
CA ASP A 54 -0.42 7.35 -9.35
C ASP A 54 -0.35 5.85 -9.68
N ILE A 55 -0.96 5.06 -8.80
CA ILE A 55 -1.07 3.59 -8.86
C ILE A 55 -2.52 3.16 -8.64
N SER A 56 -3.48 4.07 -8.86
CA SER A 56 -4.91 3.78 -8.78
C SER A 56 -5.34 2.70 -9.78
N CYS A 57 -4.61 2.56 -10.89
CA CYS A 57 -4.85 1.56 -11.94
C CYS A 57 -4.45 0.12 -11.56
N TRP A 58 -3.71 -0.08 -10.46
CA TRP A 58 -3.23 -1.40 -10.09
C TRP A 58 -4.38 -2.31 -9.65
N GLN A 59 -4.36 -3.53 -10.15
CA GLN A 59 -5.26 -4.60 -9.73
C GLN A 59 -4.73 -5.22 -8.44
N THR A 60 -5.50 -5.11 -7.35
CA THR A 60 -5.12 -5.63 -6.03
C THR A 60 -5.98 -6.80 -5.56
N SER A 61 -6.91 -7.29 -6.38
CA SER A 61 -7.88 -8.32 -6.01
C SER A 61 -7.25 -9.63 -5.55
N ASN A 62 -6.02 -9.96 -5.97
CA ASN A 62 -5.28 -11.14 -5.54
C ASN A 62 -4.30 -10.87 -4.37
N VAL A 63 -4.16 -9.62 -3.93
CA VAL A 63 -3.19 -9.24 -2.89
C VAL A 63 -3.70 -9.70 -1.53
N THR A 64 -2.82 -10.39 -0.79
CA THR A 64 -3.10 -10.91 0.55
C THR A 64 -2.29 -10.22 1.63
N ASN A 65 -1.18 -9.57 1.26
CA ASN A 65 -0.24 -8.94 2.19
C ASN A 65 0.19 -7.55 1.70
N MET A 66 -0.16 -6.53 2.48
CA MET A 66 0.22 -5.12 2.28
C MET A 66 1.03 -4.57 3.47
N ASN A 67 1.61 -5.46 4.29
CA ASN A 67 2.40 -5.09 5.47
C ASN A 67 3.45 -4.02 5.12
N GLY A 68 3.40 -2.88 5.80
CA GLY A 68 4.39 -1.81 5.66
C GLY A 68 4.52 -1.22 4.25
N MET A 69 3.59 -1.47 3.31
CA MET A 69 3.76 -1.12 1.89
C MET A 69 4.20 0.33 1.66
N PHE A 70 3.63 1.29 2.40
CA PHE A 70 3.95 2.72 2.34
C PHE A 70 4.57 3.25 3.64
N SER A 71 5.07 2.36 4.51
CA SER A 71 5.66 2.77 5.79
C SER A 71 6.82 3.74 5.55
N GLY A 72 6.72 4.98 6.02
CA GLY A 72 7.72 6.02 5.81
C GLY A 72 7.80 6.58 4.37
N ALA A 73 6.83 6.28 3.50
CA ALA A 73 6.67 6.93 2.19
C ALA A 73 6.06 8.34 2.37
N LYS A 74 6.88 9.25 2.91
CA LYS A 74 6.43 10.55 3.45
C LYS A 74 5.63 11.42 2.47
N SER A 75 5.91 11.34 1.17
CA SER A 75 5.25 12.13 0.13
C SER A 75 3.99 11.47 -0.45
N PHE A 76 3.73 10.20 -0.13
CA PHE A 76 2.65 9.45 -0.74
C PHE A 76 1.28 9.99 -0.30
N ASN A 77 0.44 10.34 -1.26
CA ASN A 77 -0.93 10.83 -1.04
C ASN A 77 -1.80 10.61 -2.29
N GLN A 78 -1.61 9.46 -2.95
CA GLN A 78 -2.35 9.10 -4.16
C GLN A 78 -3.61 8.32 -3.80
N ASP A 79 -4.66 8.51 -4.60
CA ASP A 79 -5.95 7.85 -4.39
C ASP A 79 -5.83 6.34 -4.60
N ILE A 80 -6.10 5.60 -3.54
CA ILE A 80 -6.12 4.13 -3.49
C ILE A 80 -7.48 3.62 -2.96
N SER A 81 -8.50 4.48 -2.93
CA SER A 81 -9.87 4.13 -2.51
C SER A 81 -10.50 3.05 -3.39
N VAL A 82 -10.05 2.95 -4.64
CA VAL A 82 -10.52 2.01 -5.66
C VAL A 82 -9.93 0.60 -5.53
N TRP A 83 -8.94 0.40 -4.65
CA TRP A 83 -8.30 -0.90 -4.49
C TRP A 83 -9.24 -1.93 -3.88
N GLU A 84 -9.22 -3.15 -4.44
CA GLU A 84 -9.90 -4.30 -3.89
C GLU A 84 -9.06 -4.89 -2.75
N THR A 85 -9.57 -4.85 -1.52
CA THR A 85 -8.85 -5.30 -0.31
C THR A 85 -9.45 -6.53 0.37
N SER A 86 -10.51 -7.10 -0.18
CA SER A 86 -11.29 -8.20 0.44
C SER A 86 -10.47 -9.46 0.74
N ASN A 87 -9.38 -9.69 0.00
CA ASN A 87 -8.45 -10.81 0.21
C ASN A 87 -7.24 -10.47 1.09
N VAL A 88 -7.09 -9.20 1.49
CA VAL A 88 -5.95 -8.76 2.32
C VAL A 88 -6.13 -9.25 3.75
N THR A 89 -5.10 -9.90 4.27
CA THR A 89 -5.09 -10.45 5.63
C THR A 89 -4.16 -9.70 6.58
N ASN A 90 -3.22 -8.92 6.03
CA ASN A 90 -2.21 -8.19 6.78
C ASN A 90 -2.02 -6.77 6.22
N MET A 91 -2.35 -5.77 7.04
CA MET A 91 -2.13 -4.33 6.78
C MET A 91 -1.27 -3.67 7.85
N ARG A 92 -0.54 -4.46 8.65
CA ARG A 92 0.31 -3.93 9.73
C ARG A 92 1.27 -2.88 9.20
N ALA A 93 1.32 -1.73 9.88
CA ALA A 93 2.16 -0.58 9.57
C ALA A 93 2.06 -0.06 8.12
N MET A 94 1.00 -0.40 7.37
CA MET A 94 0.90 -0.09 5.93
C MET A 94 1.10 1.41 5.63
N LEU A 95 0.55 2.29 6.46
CA LEU A 95 0.62 3.75 6.34
C LEU A 95 1.39 4.39 7.52
N GLN A 96 2.16 3.61 8.28
CA GLN A 96 2.99 4.14 9.37
C GLN A 96 3.94 5.22 8.82
N ASP A 97 4.06 6.37 9.47
CA ASP A 97 4.95 7.48 9.07
C ASP A 97 4.68 8.02 7.64
N ALA A 98 3.55 7.68 6.99
CA ALA A 98 3.11 8.23 5.72
C ALA A 98 2.48 9.62 5.94
N VAL A 99 3.31 10.57 6.35
CA VAL A 99 2.88 11.86 6.93
C VAL A 99 1.94 12.69 6.05
N SER A 100 2.01 12.55 4.72
CA SER A 100 1.18 13.31 3.77
C SER A 100 -0.10 12.59 3.35
N PHE A 101 -0.26 11.30 3.68
CA PHE A 101 -1.38 10.52 3.22
C PHE A 101 -2.68 10.99 3.88
N ASN A 102 -3.66 11.38 3.08
CA ASN A 102 -4.98 11.79 3.54
C ASN A 102 -6.09 11.51 2.51
N GLN A 103 -6.06 10.33 1.90
CA GLN A 103 -7.11 9.87 1.00
C GLN A 103 -8.18 9.10 1.77
N ASP A 104 -9.43 9.20 1.30
CA ASP A 104 -10.55 8.46 1.87
C ASP A 104 -10.45 6.99 1.48
N ILE A 105 -10.30 6.12 2.48
CA ILE A 105 -10.19 4.66 2.33
C ILE A 105 -11.31 3.94 3.10
N SER A 106 -12.39 4.66 3.40
CA SER A 106 -13.57 4.11 4.08
C SER A 106 -14.27 3.00 3.28
N SER A 107 -14.03 2.95 1.96
CA SER A 107 -14.56 1.93 1.03
C SER A 107 -13.88 0.57 1.11
N TRP A 108 -12.72 0.46 1.77
CA TRP A 108 -11.98 -0.80 1.84
C TRP A 108 -12.75 -1.87 2.60
N ASP A 109 -12.78 -3.07 2.01
CA ASP A 109 -13.23 -4.27 2.69
C ASP A 109 -12.09 -4.81 3.57
N THR A 110 -12.24 -4.68 4.88
CA THR A 110 -11.27 -5.14 5.88
C THR A 110 -11.68 -6.45 6.55
N SER A 111 -12.74 -7.10 6.07
CA SER A 111 -13.32 -8.27 6.73
C SER A 111 -12.35 -9.44 6.87
N SER A 112 -11.36 -9.58 5.96
CA SER A 112 -10.32 -10.61 6.02
C SER A 112 -9.07 -10.21 6.81
N VAL A 113 -8.95 -8.95 7.24
CA VAL A 113 -7.73 -8.43 7.86
C VAL A 113 -7.63 -8.90 9.31
N SER A 114 -6.47 -9.48 9.64
CA SER A 114 -6.19 -10.03 10.98
C SER A 114 -5.20 -9.19 11.80
N ASP A 115 -4.39 -8.36 11.13
CA ASP A 115 -3.38 -7.50 11.74
C ASP A 115 -3.37 -6.10 11.08
N MET A 116 -3.67 -5.09 11.89
CA MET A 116 -3.59 -3.66 11.55
C MET A 116 -2.69 -2.89 12.54
N SER A 117 -1.82 -3.60 13.27
CA SER A 117 -0.93 -2.97 14.25
C SER A 117 -0.15 -1.83 13.60
N PHE A 118 -0.02 -0.69 14.29
CA PHE A 118 0.66 0.51 13.79
C PHE A 118 0.17 1.09 12.45
N MET A 119 -1.00 0.69 11.91
CA MET A 119 -1.41 1.03 10.54
C MET A 119 -1.28 2.53 10.21
N PHE A 120 -1.65 3.40 11.14
CA PHE A 120 -1.58 4.86 11.01
C PHE A 120 -0.62 5.52 12.01
N HIS A 121 0.28 4.75 12.64
CA HIS A 121 1.21 5.32 13.60
C HIS A 121 2.03 6.44 12.95
N SER A 122 1.96 7.66 13.50
CA SER A 122 2.61 8.86 12.96
C SER A 122 2.19 9.27 11.53
N ALA A 123 1.03 8.81 11.03
CA ALA A 123 0.42 9.29 9.79
C ALA A 123 -0.27 10.65 10.00
N ALA A 124 0.53 11.71 10.13
CA ALA A 124 0.10 13.00 10.69
C ALA A 124 -1.09 13.68 9.99
N SER A 125 -1.25 13.49 8.67
CA SER A 125 -2.33 14.14 7.91
C SER A 125 -3.62 13.34 7.87
N PHE A 126 -3.60 12.03 8.17
CA PHE A 126 -4.75 11.16 7.99
C PHE A 126 -5.86 11.49 9.00
N ASN A 127 -7.04 11.85 8.50
CA ASN A 127 -8.17 12.26 9.33
C ASN A 127 -9.55 11.79 8.84
N HIS A 128 -9.59 10.75 8.00
CA HIS A 128 -10.84 10.19 7.47
C HIS A 128 -11.52 9.22 8.43
N ASP A 129 -12.84 9.09 8.28
CA ASP A 129 -13.64 8.15 9.07
C ASP A 129 -13.42 6.71 8.59
N ILE A 130 -13.06 5.84 9.52
CA ILE A 130 -12.85 4.40 9.29
C ILE A 130 -13.86 3.55 10.08
N SER A 131 -14.92 4.17 10.61
CA SER A 131 -16.02 3.47 11.27
C SER A 131 -16.71 2.39 10.39
N PRO A 132 -16.69 2.46 9.03
CA PRO A 132 -17.22 1.38 8.20
C PRO A 132 -16.39 0.09 8.18
N TRP A 133 -15.14 0.12 8.66
CA TRP A 133 -14.27 -1.05 8.60
C TRP A 133 -14.73 -2.16 9.55
N GLU A 134 -14.76 -3.39 9.03
CA GLU A 134 -15.01 -4.59 9.80
C GLU A 134 -13.76 -4.95 10.62
N MET A 135 -13.88 -4.88 11.97
CA MET A 135 -12.77 -5.13 12.90
C MET A 135 -12.89 -6.45 13.65
N SER A 136 -13.88 -7.28 13.33
CA SER A 136 -14.18 -8.53 14.04
C SER A 136 -13.04 -9.56 14.00
N ASN A 137 -12.25 -9.55 12.92
CA ASN A 137 -11.09 -10.43 12.74
C ASN A 137 -9.75 -9.78 13.15
N VAL A 138 -9.74 -8.48 13.48
CA VAL A 138 -8.52 -7.76 13.82
C VAL A 138 -8.10 -8.10 15.26
N SER A 139 -7.00 -8.83 15.37
CA SER A 139 -6.46 -9.25 16.68
C SER A 139 -5.64 -8.16 17.36
N ASN A 140 -5.14 -7.18 16.60
CA ASN A 140 -4.28 -6.12 17.10
C ASN A 140 -4.42 -4.82 16.27
N MET A 141 -4.67 -3.71 16.97
CA MET A 141 -4.71 -2.34 16.45
C MET A 141 -3.71 -1.39 17.15
N SER A 142 -2.86 -1.93 18.04
CA SER A 142 -1.88 -1.15 18.80
C SER A 142 -0.59 -0.84 18.04
#